data_AF-A0A969UWE4-F1
#
_entry.id   AF-A0A969UWE4-F1
#
_cell.length_a   1.000
_cell.length_b   1.000
_cell.length_c   1.000
_cell.angle_alpha   90.00
_cell.angle_beta   90.00
_cell.angle_gamma   90.00
#
_symmetry.space_group_name_H-M   'P 1'
#
loop_
_entity.id
_entity.type
_entity.pdbx_description
1 polymer ?
#
loop_
_entity_poly.entity_id
_entity_poly.type
_entity_poly.pdbx_seq_one_letter_code
_entity_poly.pdbx_strand_id
1 'polypeptide(L)' 'MTREPSLSQQEQVQRLMQIGAYLRQVREDQLLSLEEVATKTLIQPRLLRAIEAGELHQLP' A
#
# COMPACT_ATOMS: atom_id res chain seq x y z
N MET A 1 3.78 -0.32 27.14
CA MET A 1 2.51 0.41 26.92
C MET A 1 2.33 0.58 25.42
N THR A 2 1.61 -0.35 24.77
CA THR A 2 1.21 -0.24 23.37
C THR A 2 0.09 0.79 23.31
N ARG A 3 0.30 1.94 22.65
CA ARG A 3 -0.75 2.94 22.45
C ARG A 3 -1.83 2.32 21.57
N GLU A 4 -3.07 2.28 22.05
CA GLU A 4 -4.20 1.88 21.22
C GLU A 4 -4.36 2.88 20.06
N PRO A 5 -4.49 2.42 18.82
CA PRO A 5 -4.64 3.30 17.68
C PRO A 5 -5.93 4.12 17.82
N SER A 6 -5.87 5.40 17.51
CA SER A 6 -7.06 6.25 17.48
C SER A 6 -8.05 5.76 16.42
N LEU A 7 -9.34 6.06 16.57
CA LEU A 7 -10.37 5.76 15.57
C LEU A 7 -9.98 6.26 14.17
N SER A 8 -9.39 7.46 14.09
CA SER A 8 -8.86 8.01 12.84
C SER A 8 -7.72 7.21 12.23
N GLN A 9 -6.84 6.63 13.06
CA GLN A 9 -5.74 5.79 12.61
C GLN A 9 -6.26 4.45 12.10
N GLN A 10 -7.27 3.88 12.76
CA GLN A 10 -7.95 2.67 12.29
C GLN A 10 -8.62 2.90 10.93
N GLU A 11 -9.32 4.02 10.77
CA GLU A 11 -9.93 4.41 9.48
C GLU A 11 -8.87 4.59 8.38
N GLN A 12 -7.73 5.20 8.68
CA GLN A 12 -6.61 5.34 7.75
C GLN A 12 -6.06 3.98 7.32
N VAL A 13 -5.86 3.05 8.26
CA VAL A 13 -5.39 1.68 7.95
C VAL A 13 -6.41 0.95 7.09
N GLN A 14 -7.70 1.00 7.44
CA GLN A 14 -8.76 0.37 6.64
C GLN A 14 -8.81 0.92 5.22
N ARG A 15 -8.69 2.24 5.07
CA ARG A 15 -8.67 2.88 3.76
C ARG A 15 -7.43 2.51 2.96
N LEU A 16 -6.26 2.45 3.60
CA LEU A 16 -5.03 2.02 2.96
C LEU A 16 -5.13 0.56 2.49
N MET A 17 -5.70 -0.34 3.30
CA MET A 17 -5.95 -1.74 2.90
C MET A 17 -6.83 -1.85 1.66
N GLN A 18 -7.91 -1.07 1.59
CA GLN A 18 -8.81 -1.05 0.43
C GLN A 18 -8.11 -0.55 -0.84
N ILE A 19 -7.36 0.56 -0.72
CA ILE A 19 -6.59 1.12 -1.83
C ILE A 19 -5.50 0.14 -2.28
N GLY A 20 -4.76 -0.45 -1.33
CA GLY A 20 -3.70 -1.41 -1.59
C GLY A 20 -4.19 -2.65 -2.32
N ALA A 21 -5.30 -3.23 -1.87
CA ALA A 21 -5.92 -4.38 -2.52
C ALA A 21 -6.35 -4.05 -3.97
N TYR A 22 -6.96 -2.88 -4.19
CA TYR A 22 -7.34 -2.44 -5.52
C TYR A 22 -6.12 -2.25 -6.44
N LEU A 23 -5.08 -1.58 -5.96
CA LEU A 23 -3.86 -1.34 -6.75
C LEU A 23 -3.15 -2.66 -7.11
N ARG A 24 -3.08 -3.59 -6.15
CA ARG A 24 -2.53 -4.92 -6.38
C ARG A 24 -3.31 -5.66 -7.46
N GLN A 25 -4.64 -5.66 -7.36
CA GLN A 25 -5.51 -6.32 -8.36
C GLN A 25 -5.27 -5.73 -9.75
N VAL A 26 -5.30 -4.40 -9.89
CA VAL A 26 -5.07 -3.71 -11.17
C VAL A 26 -3.67 -4.02 -11.75
N ARG A 27 -2.65 -4.16 -10.91
CA ARG A 27 -1.29 -4.53 -11.32
C ARG A 27 -1.22 -5.98 -11.81
N GLU A 28 -1.82 -6.91 -11.06
CA GLU A 28 -1.84 -8.34 -11.39
C GLU A 28 -2.68 -8.62 -12.65
N ASP A 29 -3.83 -7.94 -12.84
CA ASP A 29 -4.66 -8.03 -14.05
C ASP A 29 -3.92 -7.57 -15.31
N GLN A 30 -2.96 -6.66 -15.15
CA GLN A 30 -2.09 -6.17 -16.23
C GLN A 30 -0.78 -6.97 -16.37
N LEU A 31 -0.58 -8.01 -15.56
CA LEU A 31 0.64 -8.83 -15.52
C LEU A 31 1.92 -8.01 -15.25
N LEU A 32 1.80 -6.93 -14.48
CA LEU A 32 2.92 -6.05 -14.16
C LEU A 32 3.61 -6.47 -12.85
N SER A 33 4.93 -6.44 -12.85
CA SER A 33 5.76 -6.48 -11.65
C SER A 33 5.72 -5.15 -10.89
N LEU A 34 6.14 -5.18 -9.61
CA LEU A 34 6.30 -3.95 -8.83
C LEU A 34 7.40 -3.05 -9.42
N GLU A 35 8.42 -3.63 -10.03
CA GLU A 35 9.52 -2.95 -10.71
C GLU A 35 9.05 -2.20 -11.97
N GLU A 36 8.16 -2.79 -12.75
CA GLU A 36 7.54 -2.13 -13.91
C GLU A 36 6.64 -0.96 -13.47
N VAL A 37 5.85 -1.15 -12.42
CA VAL A 37 5.03 -0.06 -11.85
C VAL A 37 5.91 1.04 -11.27
N ALA A 38 7.00 0.69 -10.58
CA ALA A 38 7.95 1.65 -10.04
C ALA A 38 8.57 2.52 -11.14
N THR A 39 8.92 1.92 -12.26
CA THR A 39 9.48 2.64 -13.42
C THR A 39 8.47 3.64 -14.01
N LYS A 40 7.18 3.30 -14.03
CA LYS A 40 6.10 4.15 -14.58
C LYS A 40 5.67 5.27 -13.63
N THR A 41 5.69 5.02 -12.32
CA THR A 41 5.15 5.92 -11.30
C THR A 41 6.22 6.71 -10.55
N LEU A 42 7.49 6.32 -10.70
CA LEU A 42 8.63 6.84 -9.93
C LEU A 42 8.50 6.60 -8.41
N ILE A 43 7.66 5.64 -8.00
CA ILE A 43 7.51 5.20 -6.61
C ILE A 43 8.40 3.98 -6.41
N GLN A 44 9.22 3.97 -5.36
CA GLN A 44 10.12 2.85 -5.08
C GLN A 44 9.34 1.53 -4.90
N PRO A 45 9.84 0.38 -5.40
CA PRO A 45 9.16 -0.91 -5.25
C PRO A 45 8.82 -1.27 -3.80
N ARG A 46 9.68 -0.90 -2.85
CA ARG A 46 9.44 -1.09 -1.41
C ARG A 46 8.15 -0.40 -0.94
N LEU A 47 7.91 0.82 -1.42
CA LEU A 47 6.72 1.59 -1.05
C LEU A 47 5.47 1.05 -1.74
N LEU A 48 5.57 0.68 -3.02
CA LEU A 48 4.46 0.02 -3.72
C LEU A 48 4.03 -1.27 -2.99
N ARG A 49 4.99 -2.10 -2.55
CA ARG A 49 4.71 -3.28 -1.73
C ARG A 49 4.01 -2.92 -0.41
N ALA A 50 4.50 -1.89 0.30
CA ALA A 50 3.89 -1.46 1.55
C ALA A 50 2.46 -0.94 1.36
N ILE A 51 2.20 -0.21 0.27
CA ILE A 51 0.86 0.26 -0.10
C ILE A 51 -0.05 -0.94 -0.38
N GLU A 52 0.38 -1.87 -1.25
CA GLU A 52 -0.42 -3.05 -1.61
C GLU A 52 -0.69 -3.98 -0.42
N ALA A 53 0.20 -4.02 0.57
CA ALA A 53 0.06 -4.80 1.80
C ALA A 53 -0.70 -4.05 2.91
N GLY A 54 -1.03 -2.76 2.73
CA GLY A 54 -1.66 -1.94 3.75
C GLY A 54 -0.77 -1.62 4.97
N GLU A 55 0.53 -1.69 4.79
CA GLU A 55 1.55 -1.56 5.84
C GLU A 55 1.86 -0.09 6.14
N LEU A 56 0.95 0.59 6.84
CA LEU A 56 1.04 2.03 7.14
C LEU A 56 2.40 2.43 7.78
N HIS A 57 2.95 1.58 8.65
CA HIS A 57 4.22 1.84 9.35
C HIS A 57 5.46 1.80 8.44
N GLN A 58 5.33 1.27 7.22
CA GLN A 58 6.43 1.19 6.25
C GLN A 58 6.41 2.32 5.23
N LEU A 59 5.37 3.16 5.29
CA LEU A 59 5.22 4.39 4.50
C LEU A 59 5.89 5.57 5.24
N PRO A 60 6.46 6.53 4.49
CA PRO A 60 7.06 7.73 5.06
C PRO A 60 6.04 8.67 5.72
#